data_AF-A0A958R6W9-F1
#
_entry.id   AF-A0A958R6W9-F1
#
_cell.length_a   1.000
_cell.length_b   1.000
_cell.length_c   1.000
_cell.angle_alpha   90.00
_cell.angle_beta   90.00
_cell.angle_gamma   90.00
#
_symmetry.space_group_name_H-M   'P 1'
#
loop_
_entity.id
_entity.type
_entity.pdbx_description
1 polymer ?
#
loop_
_entity_poly.entity_id
_entity_poly.type
_entity_poly.pdbx_seq_one_letter_code
_entity_poly.pdbx_strand_id
1 'polypeptide(L)'
;MKNKFNQTLVPIIIFICAFFLRLFNNNVTSLALDEMISLFIAKTSVMNSFYYNHPPLYFFLLKLWSNIIPQSEPFYRMLNAILSTMAVVGVWMIGAELSSYRRRVILTVLYMMAPLSISGVVGTGFYPFMGNRVW
;
A
#
# COMPACT_ATOMS: atom_id res chain seq x y z
N MET A 1 11.08 -34.40 5.45
CA MET A 1 10.04 -33.85 4.53
C MET A 1 9.54 -32.54 5.11
N LYS A 2 9.85 -31.39 4.50
CA LYS A 2 9.30 -30.10 4.97
C LYS A 2 7.77 -30.16 4.83
N ASN A 3 7.03 -29.88 5.90
CA ASN A 3 5.58 -29.98 5.94
C ASN A 3 4.98 -28.94 4.98
N LYS A 4 4.70 -29.34 3.73
CA LYS A 4 4.26 -28.45 2.63
C LYS A 4 3.02 -27.63 3.01
N PHE A 5 2.14 -28.19 3.84
CA PHE A 5 0.95 -27.53 4.36
C PHE A 5 1.28 -26.26 5.19
N ASN A 6 2.31 -26.33 6.03
CA ASN A 6 2.76 -25.17 6.81
C ASN A 6 3.44 -24.11 5.93
N GLN A 7 3.99 -24.52 4.77
CA GLN A 7 4.68 -23.60 3.86
C GLN A 7 3.70 -22.75 3.04
N THR A 8 2.48 -23.23 2.82
CA THR A 8 1.43 -22.49 2.11
C THR A 8 0.57 -21.65 3.06
N LEU A 9 0.33 -22.11 4.29
CA LEU A 9 -0.50 -21.37 5.25
C LEU A 9 0.18 -20.11 5.82
N VAL A 10 1.47 -20.19 6.10
CA VAL A 10 2.22 -19.06 6.68
C VAL A 10 2.12 -17.77 5.83
N PRO A 11 2.38 -17.77 4.51
CA PRO A 11 2.22 -16.54 3.72
C PRO A 11 0.79 -16.03 3.70
N ILE A 12 -0.21 -16.91 3.68
CA ILE A 12 -1.63 -16.51 3.73
C ILE A 12 -1.92 -15.77 5.03
N ILE A 13 -1.48 -16.31 6.18
CA ILE A 13 -1.62 -15.67 7.48
C ILE A 13 -0.92 -14.31 7.50
N ILE A 14 0.32 -14.24 7.00
CA ILE A 14 1.09 -12.98 6.92
C ILE A 14 0.32 -11.94 6.10
N PHE A 15 -0.24 -12.29 4.94
CA PHE A 15 -0.97 -11.34 4.09
C PHE A 15 -2.29 -10.89 4.72
N ILE A 16 -3.02 -11.79 5.37
CA ILE A 16 -4.24 -11.43 6.10
C ILE A 16 -3.89 -10.46 7.23
N CYS A 17 -2.90 -10.79 8.07
CA CYS A 17 -2.46 -9.91 9.15
C CYS A 17 -1.97 -8.56 8.62
N ALA A 18 -1.21 -8.56 7.52
CA ALA A 18 -0.71 -7.36 6.86
C ALA A 18 -1.85 -6.43 6.41
N PHE A 19 -2.91 -6.98 5.83
CA PHE A 19 -4.07 -6.23 5.39
C PHE A 19 -4.82 -5.61 6.58
N PHE A 20 -5.12 -6.41 7.60
CA PHE A 20 -5.85 -5.93 8.79
C PHE A 20 -5.07 -4.86 9.56
N LEU A 21 -3.75 -5.02 9.75
CA LEU A 21 -2.92 -3.99 10.40
C LEU A 21 -3.03 -2.64 9.67
N ARG A 22 -3.04 -2.64 8.33
CA ARG A 22 -3.17 -1.42 7.53
C ARG A 22 -4.56 -0.81 7.64
N LEU A 23 -5.62 -1.63 7.65
CA LEU A 23 -6.98 -1.15 7.85
C LEU A 23 -7.17 -0.49 9.23
N PHE A 24 -6.61 -1.05 10.30
CA PHE A 24 -6.71 -0.46 11.63
C PHE A 24 -5.97 0.87 11.73
N ASN A 25 -4.86 1.03 11.00
CA ASN A 25 -4.13 2.29 10.95
C ASN A 25 -4.91 3.40 10.21
N ASN A 26 -5.80 3.05 9.28
CA ASN A 26 -6.54 4.01 8.46
C ASN A 26 -7.57 4.86 9.22
N ASN A 27 -7.90 4.49 10.46
CA ASN A 27 -9.06 4.99 11.20
C ASN A 27 -8.85 6.28 11.99
N VAL A 28 -7.71 6.98 11.86
CA VAL A 28 -7.28 7.90 12.92
C VAL A 28 -7.49 9.40 12.63
N THR A 29 -7.71 9.85 11.39
CA THR A 29 -7.84 11.31 11.11
C THR A 29 -8.65 11.60 9.85
N SER A 30 -9.05 12.88 9.68
CA SER A 30 -9.48 13.43 8.40
C SER A 30 -8.45 13.19 7.30
N LEU A 31 -8.83 13.30 6.02
CA LEU A 31 -7.87 13.24 4.92
C LEU A 31 -6.73 14.24 5.12
N ALA A 32 -5.50 13.78 4.90
CA ALA A 32 -4.35 14.66 4.87
C ALA A 32 -4.37 15.49 3.57
N LEU A 33 -3.67 16.63 3.56
CA LEU A 33 -3.68 17.58 2.44
C LEU A 33 -3.22 16.93 1.12
N ASP A 34 -2.23 16.06 1.17
CA ASP A 34 -1.72 15.27 0.04
C ASP A 34 -2.75 14.26 -0.48
N GLU A 35 -3.50 13.61 0.42
CA GLU A 35 -4.60 12.71 0.06
C GLU A 35 -5.75 13.49 -0.61
N MET A 36 -6.06 14.68 -0.12
CA MET A 36 -7.06 15.57 -0.71
C MET A 36 -6.66 16.04 -2.12
N ILE A 37 -5.42 16.48 -2.31
CA ILE A 37 -4.89 16.87 -3.63
C ILE A 37 -4.93 15.68 -4.59
N SER A 38 -4.54 14.49 -4.12
CA SER A 38 -4.57 13.27 -4.92
C SER A 38 -5.97 12.92 -5.40
N LEU A 39 -6.96 13.01 -4.51
CA LEU A 39 -8.37 12.82 -4.84
C LEU A 39 -8.90 13.89 -5.78
N PHE A 40 -8.50 15.15 -5.59
CA PHE A 40 -8.90 16.25 -6.47
C PHE A 40 -8.38 16.04 -7.90
N ILE A 41 -7.10 15.68 -8.06
CA ILE A 41 -6.51 15.37 -9.36
C ILE A 41 -7.22 14.16 -9.99
N ALA A 42 -7.46 13.09 -9.23
CA ALA A 42 -8.12 11.89 -9.73
C ALA A 42 -9.57 12.17 -10.19
N LYS A 43 -10.32 13.02 -9.47
CA LYS A 43 -11.71 13.36 -9.81
C LYS A 43 -11.83 14.32 -10.99
N THR A 44 -10.92 15.29 -11.12
CA THR A 44 -10.96 16.29 -12.19
C THR A 44 -10.42 15.73 -13.51
N SER A 45 -9.13 15.42 -13.57
CA SER A 45 -8.47 14.86 -14.73
C SER A 45 -7.17 14.19 -14.33
N VAL A 46 -7.03 12.90 -14.65
CA VAL A 46 -5.78 12.16 -14.44
C VAL A 46 -4.62 12.81 -15.21
N MET A 47 -4.90 13.48 -16.34
CA MET A 47 -3.87 14.20 -17.09
C MET A 47 -3.25 15.35 -16.31
N ASN A 48 -3.95 15.89 -15.30
CA ASN A 48 -3.38 16.90 -14.41
C ASN A 48 -2.17 16.37 -13.64
N SER A 49 -2.04 15.04 -13.45
CA SER A 49 -0.86 14.47 -12.81
C SER A 49 0.43 14.77 -13.57
N PHE A 50 0.39 14.85 -14.91
CA PHE A 50 1.57 15.21 -15.71
C PHE A 50 2.02 16.65 -15.44
N TYR A 51 1.08 17.58 -15.27
CA TYR A 51 1.38 18.97 -14.92
C TYR A 51 2.05 19.09 -13.54
N TYR A 52 1.64 18.24 -12.60
CA TYR A 52 2.25 18.14 -11.27
C TYR A 52 3.46 17.18 -11.23
N ASN A 53 3.98 16.74 -12.38
CA ASN A 53 5.12 15.81 -12.47
C ASN A 53 4.93 14.50 -11.68
N HIS A 54 3.70 14.01 -11.59
CA HIS A 54 3.37 12.77 -10.91
C HIS A 54 2.98 11.66 -11.89
N PRO A 55 3.48 10.42 -11.72
CA PRO A 55 3.09 9.29 -12.56
C PRO A 55 1.57 9.07 -12.54
N PRO A 56 0.91 8.90 -13.70
CA PRO A 56 -0.54 8.91 -13.81
C PRO A 56 -1.21 7.64 -13.25
N LEU A 57 -0.46 6.54 -13.10
CA LEU A 57 -1.01 5.24 -12.73
C LEU A 57 -1.78 5.29 -11.41
N TYR A 58 -1.26 5.98 -10.41
CA TYR A 58 -1.92 6.09 -9.11
C TYR A 58 -3.24 6.84 -9.20
N PHE A 59 -3.26 8.01 -9.83
CA PHE A 59 -4.47 8.82 -10.00
C PHE A 59 -5.51 8.11 -10.86
N PHE A 60 -5.07 7.32 -11.85
CA PHE A 60 -5.95 6.47 -12.64
C PHE A 60 -6.61 5.39 -11.78
N LEU A 61 -5.83 4.65 -10.98
CA LEU A 61 -6.35 3.63 -10.06
C LEU A 61 -7.28 4.26 -9.01
N LEU A 62 -6.91 5.42 -8.47
CA LEU A 62 -7.72 6.15 -7.50
C LEU A 62 -9.05 6.63 -8.11
N LYS A 63 -9.03 7.09 -9.37
CA LYS A 63 -10.25 7.45 -10.10
C LYS A 63 -11.17 6.25 -10.28
N LEU A 64 -10.65 5.12 -10.77
CA LEU A 64 -11.43 3.88 -10.91
C LEU A 64 -12.02 3.44 -9.57
N TRP A 65 -11.21 3.44 -8.52
CA TRP A 65 -11.62 3.07 -7.17
C TRP A 65 -12.75 3.98 -6.66
N SER A 66 -12.59 5.29 -6.82
CA SER A 66 -13.56 6.30 -6.38
C SER A 66 -14.92 6.23 -7.11
N ASN A 67 -14.96 5.61 -8.29
CA ASN A 67 -16.19 5.40 -9.06
C ASN A 67 -16.96 4.15 -8.64
N ILE A 68 -16.29 3.17 -8.00
CA ILE A 68 -16.89 1.86 -7.68
C ILE A 68 -17.35 1.80 -6.21
N ILE A 69 -16.70 2.56 -5.32
CA ILE A 69 -16.87 2.45 -3.87
C ILE A 69 -17.48 3.75 -3.32
N PRO A 70 -18.22 3.73 -2.20
CA PRO A 70 -18.80 4.92 -1.61
C PRO A 70 -17.76 6.02 -1.34
N GLN A 71 -18.16 7.27 -1.54
CA GLN A 71 -17.31 8.44 -1.36
C GLN A 71 -17.09 8.77 0.13
N SER A 72 -16.30 7.96 0.82
CA SER A 72 -15.88 8.22 2.20
C SER A 72 -14.36 8.09 2.36
N GLU A 73 -13.80 8.81 3.33
CA GLU A 73 -12.35 8.82 3.58
C GLU A 73 -11.76 7.42 3.87
N PRO A 74 -12.39 6.58 4.71
CA PRO A 74 -11.90 5.21 4.94
C PRO A 74 -11.85 4.39 3.65
N PHE A 75 -12.82 4.57 2.76
CA PHE A 75 -12.86 3.85 1.50
C PHE A 75 -11.77 4.30 0.52
N TYR A 76 -11.43 5.58 0.48
CA TYR A 76 -10.29 6.04 -0.35
C TYR A 76 -8.96 5.46 0.15
N ARG A 77 -8.76 5.39 1.47
CA ARG A 77 -7.55 4.80 2.07
C ARG A 77 -7.47 3.27 1.91
N MET A 78 -8.59 2.60 1.64
CA MET A 78 -8.61 1.16 1.40
C MET A 78 -7.80 0.78 0.14
N LEU A 79 -7.75 1.64 -0.88
CA LEU A 79 -6.88 1.43 -2.05
C LEU A 79 -5.40 1.39 -1.63
N ASN A 80 -4.95 2.35 -0.80
CA ASN A 80 -3.58 2.40 -0.30
C ASN A 80 -3.26 1.16 0.57
N ALA A 81 -4.22 0.70 1.39
CA ALA A 81 -4.06 -0.51 2.19
C ALA A 81 -3.88 -1.76 1.30
N ILE A 82 -4.63 -1.87 0.20
CA ILE A 82 -4.49 -2.96 -0.78
C ILE A 82 -3.11 -2.89 -1.45
N LEU A 83 -2.74 -1.74 -2.01
CA LEU A 83 -1.45 -1.56 -2.69
C LEU A 83 -0.25 -1.83 -1.77
N SER A 84 -0.30 -1.35 -0.52
CA SER A 84 0.75 -1.62 0.46
C SER A 84 0.76 -3.09 0.91
N THR A 85 -0.39 -3.78 0.94
CA THR A 85 -0.43 -5.23 1.18
C THR A 85 0.18 -5.99 0.00
N MET A 86 -0.06 -5.57 -1.25
CA MET A 86 0.59 -6.18 -2.43
C MET A 86 2.11 -6.03 -2.39
N ALA A 87 2.64 -4.94 -1.82
CA ALA A 87 4.08 -4.80 -1.61
C ALA A 87 4.65 -5.89 -0.68
N VAL A 88 3.90 -6.35 0.32
CA VAL A 88 4.29 -7.49 1.19
C VAL A 88 4.38 -8.79 0.38
N VAL A 89 3.49 -8.99 -0.60
CA VAL A 89 3.58 -10.11 -1.55
C VAL A 89 4.85 -10.00 -2.40
N GLY A 90 5.17 -8.80 -2.89
CA GLY A 90 6.42 -8.54 -3.60
C GLY A 90 7.66 -8.89 -2.79
N VAL A 91 7.70 -8.49 -1.51
CA VAL A 91 8.80 -8.85 -0.59
C VAL A 91 8.86 -10.36 -0.35
N TRP A 92 7.70 -11.02 -0.22
CA TRP A 92 7.66 -12.48 -0.14
C TRP A 92 8.22 -13.14 -1.39
N MET A 93 7.94 -12.61 -2.59
CA MET A 93 8.49 -13.12 -3.85
C MET A 93 10.01 -12.91 -3.93
N ILE A 94 10.51 -11.72 -3.58
CA ILE A 94 11.96 -11.45 -3.52
C ILE A 94 12.65 -12.37 -2.50
N GLY A 95 12.01 -12.59 -1.35
CA GLY A 95 12.50 -13.50 -0.33
C GLY A 95 12.55 -14.97 -0.79
N ALA A 96 11.90 -15.35 -1.90
CA ALA A 96 12.02 -16.68 -2.49
C ALA A 96 13.43 -16.97 -3.00
N GLU A 97 14.17 -15.93 -3.38
CA GLU A 97 15.57 -16.01 -3.81
C GLU A 97 16.53 -16.28 -2.64
N LEU A 98 16.04 -16.18 -1.40
CA LEU A 98 16.83 -16.51 -0.21
C LEU A 98 16.93 -18.02 -0.04
N SER A 99 18.14 -18.50 0.23
CA SER A 99 18.43 -19.94 0.43
C SER A 99 17.74 -20.60 1.63
N SER A 100 16.97 -19.86 2.44
CA SER A 100 16.19 -20.42 3.54
C SER A 100 14.79 -19.84 3.64
N TYR A 101 13.81 -20.73 3.75
CA TYR A 101 12.42 -20.40 4.07
C TYR A 101 12.28 -19.55 5.35
N ARG A 102 13.11 -19.81 6.38
CA ARG A 102 13.09 -19.02 7.61
C ARG A 102 13.49 -17.57 7.35
N ARG A 103 14.51 -17.34 6.52
CA ARG A 103 14.97 -16.00 6.14
C ARG A 103 13.90 -15.23 5.34
N ARG A 104 13.21 -15.93 4.43
CA ARG A 104 12.05 -15.39 3.70
C ARG A 104 10.94 -14.91 4.63
N VAL A 105 10.53 -15.76 5.58
CA VAL A 105 9.49 -15.41 6.56
C VAL A 105 9.91 -14.22 7.40
N ILE A 106 11.14 -14.23 7.94
CA ILE A 106 11.66 -13.13 8.77
C ILE A 106 11.67 -11.82 7.98
N LEU A 107 12.21 -11.81 6.75
CA LEU A 107 12.24 -10.62 5.90
C LEU A 107 10.82 -10.05 5.68
N THR A 108 9.87 -10.93 5.37
CA THR A 108 8.49 -10.52 5.07
C THR A 108 7.78 -9.97 6.30
N VAL A 109 7.97 -10.60 7.46
CA VAL A 109 7.41 -10.13 8.74
C VAL A 109 8.03 -8.79 9.15
N LEU A 110 9.35 -8.64 9.02
CA LEU A 110 10.04 -7.38 9.30
C LEU A 110 9.51 -6.25 8.40
N TYR A 111 9.34 -6.51 7.11
CA TYR A 111 8.77 -5.52 6.19
C TYR A 111 7.31 -5.21 6.52
N MET A 112 6.50 -6.22 6.82
CA MET A 112 5.09 -6.07 7.20
C MET A 112 4.92 -5.19 8.44
N MET A 113 5.82 -5.30 9.41
CA MET A 113 5.78 -4.55 10.68
C MET A 113 6.55 -3.22 10.63
N ALA A 114 7.32 -2.97 9.57
CA ALA A 114 8.15 -1.77 9.46
C ALA A 114 7.25 -0.51 9.52
N PRO A 115 7.49 0.43 10.45
CA PRO A 115 6.65 1.62 10.58
C PRO A 115 6.49 2.39 9.26
N LEU A 116 7.55 2.48 8.46
CA LEU A 116 7.55 3.13 7.15
C LEU A 116 6.63 2.45 6.12
N SER A 117 6.45 1.13 6.19
CA SER A 117 5.55 0.42 5.26
C SER A 117 4.08 0.58 5.65
N ILE A 118 3.82 0.86 6.93
CA ILE A 118 2.48 1.05 7.50
C ILE A 118 2.06 2.52 7.45
N SER A 119 2.96 3.44 7.82
CA SER A 119 2.71 4.89 7.76
C SER A 119 2.59 5.40 6.32
N GLY A 120 3.24 4.73 5.37
CA GLY A 120 3.05 4.90 3.92
C GLY A 120 1.59 4.79 3.45
N VAL A 121 0.71 4.23 4.29
CA VAL A 121 -0.72 4.04 3.99
C VAL A 121 -1.56 5.27 4.39
N VAL A 122 -1.12 6.03 5.40
CA VAL A 122 -1.88 7.12 6.03
C VAL A 122 -1.10 8.42 5.92
N GLY A 123 -1.68 9.43 5.25
CA GLY A 123 -1.08 10.77 5.18
C GLY A 123 0.21 10.88 4.37
N THR A 124 0.48 9.87 3.53
CA THR A 124 1.60 9.88 2.60
C THR A 124 1.17 9.22 1.29
N GLY A 125 0.19 9.82 0.63
CA GLY A 125 -0.01 9.57 -0.79
C GLY A 125 1.33 9.81 -1.51
N PHE A 126 2.07 8.73 -1.78
CA PHE A 126 3.26 8.69 -2.64
C PHE A 126 4.64 9.20 -2.14
N TYR A 127 4.92 9.36 -0.84
CA TYR A 127 6.27 9.79 -0.42
C TYR A 127 7.45 8.80 -0.57
N PRO A 128 7.31 7.46 -0.65
CA PRO A 128 8.48 6.59 -0.84
C PRO A 128 9.23 6.81 -2.16
N PHE A 129 8.60 7.48 -3.14
CA PHE A 129 9.17 7.78 -4.45
C PHE A 129 9.43 9.28 -4.68
N MET A 130 9.06 10.15 -3.73
CA MET A 130 9.25 11.60 -3.84
C MET A 130 10.56 12.01 -3.19
N GLY A 131 11.61 12.10 -4.00
CA GLY A 131 12.82 12.82 -3.60
C GLY A 131 12.52 14.32 -3.44
N ASN A 132 12.67 14.83 -2.22
CA ASN A 132 12.82 16.24 -1.78
C ASN A 132 12.73 17.37 -2.84
N ARG A 133 11.64 17.50 -3.60
CA ARG A 133 11.37 18.70 -4.40
C ARG A 133 9.88 19.03 -4.38
N VAL A 134 9.47 19.74 -3.33
CA VAL A 134 9.02 21.15 -3.32
C VAL A 134 7.52 21.28 -3.63
N TRP A 135 6.87 22.05 -2.76
CA TRP A 135 5.59 22.74 -2.86
C TRP A 135 5.25 23.30 -4.24
#